data_AF-A0A2V6RWQ7-F1
#
_entry.id   AF-A0A2V6RWQ7-F1
#
_cell.length_a   1.000
_cell.length_b   1.000
_cell.length_c   1.000
_cell.angle_alpha   90.00
_cell.angle_beta   90.00
_cell.angle_gamma   90.00
#
_symmetry.space_group_name_H-M   'P 1'
#
loop_
_entity.id
_entity.type
_entity.pdbx_description
1 polymer ?
#
loop_
_entity_poly.entity_id
_entity_poly.type
_entity_poly.pdbx_seq_one_letter_code
_entity_poly.pdbx_strand_id
1 'polypeptide(L)'
;MSKANEEIDYVERACALAPEIEARADQIEQERRLPEPVLAALFEAGLFRLLLPRSLDGGEVDPVTFARVMEEIAKADASTAWCLCQAAGCSMSAAYLSHDVAMEIFGRDRRAVLAWGPGPGARAIAVDGGYRVTGTWSFASGGRHATWLGAHCPISEPDGSSRRTPNGKLVERTMLFPRRQRHLRGRVARERAQGHGQRRLYGGRSLRAARSFDLSR
;
A
#
# COMPACT_ATOMS: atom_id res chain seq x y z
N MET A 1 26.80 -12.84 -29.87
CA MET A 1 27.15 -11.92 -28.79
C MET A 1 25.88 -11.19 -28.34
N SER A 2 25.17 -11.77 -27.38
CA SER A 2 23.98 -11.15 -26.76
C SER A 2 24.46 -10.41 -25.51
N LYS A 3 24.07 -9.15 -25.34
CA LYS A 3 24.33 -8.38 -24.11
C LYS A 3 23.86 -9.21 -22.91
N ALA A 4 24.76 -9.47 -21.97
CA ALA A 4 24.39 -10.02 -20.68
C ALA A 4 23.35 -9.08 -20.07
N ASN A 5 22.20 -9.63 -19.67
CA ASN A 5 21.21 -8.90 -18.89
C ASN A 5 21.90 -8.61 -17.55
N GLU A 6 22.35 -7.38 -17.32
CA GLU A 6 22.85 -6.95 -16.01
C GLU A 6 21.70 -7.15 -15.03
N GLU A 7 21.78 -8.23 -14.25
CA GLU A 7 20.83 -8.50 -13.18
C GLU A 7 20.92 -7.34 -12.19
N ILE A 8 19.79 -6.67 -11.95
CA ILE A 8 19.75 -5.54 -11.03
C ILE A 8 20.06 -6.06 -9.63
N ASP A 9 21.22 -5.68 -9.08
CA ASP A 9 21.55 -5.97 -7.68
C ASP A 9 20.91 -4.93 -6.75
N TYR A 10 19.76 -5.30 -6.17
CA TYR A 10 19.07 -4.45 -5.21
C TYR A 10 19.79 -4.35 -3.86
N VAL A 11 20.61 -5.32 -3.49
CA VAL A 11 21.38 -5.28 -2.24
C VAL A 11 22.50 -4.26 -2.39
N GLU A 12 23.20 -4.25 -3.52
CA GLU A 12 24.22 -3.23 -3.82
C GLU A 12 23.62 -1.81 -3.79
N ARG A 13 22.44 -1.62 -4.40
CA ARG A 13 21.71 -0.33 -4.33
C ARG A 13 21.36 0.08 -2.90
N ALA A 14 20.96 -0.87 -2.06
CA ALA A 14 20.67 -0.61 -0.66
C ALA A 14 21.93 -0.19 0.11
N CYS A 15 23.03 -0.92 -0.08
CA CYS A 15 24.34 -0.57 0.49
C CYS A 15 24.79 0.83 0.07
N ALA A 16 24.62 1.19 -1.21
CA ALA A 16 25.01 2.49 -1.73
C ALA A 16 24.20 3.66 -1.13
N LEU A 17 22.93 3.42 -0.75
CA LEU A 17 22.08 4.43 -0.11
C LEU A 17 22.27 4.52 1.41
N ALA A 18 22.81 3.48 2.06
CA ALA A 18 22.94 3.42 3.51
C ALA A 18 23.63 4.66 4.12
N PRO A 19 24.77 5.18 3.58
CA PRO A 19 25.41 6.38 4.14
C PRO A 19 24.55 7.64 4.04
N GLU A 20 23.76 7.79 2.97
CA GLU A 20 22.89 8.96 2.79
C GLU A 20 21.71 8.94 3.78
N ILE A 21 21.16 7.74 4.01
CA ILE A 21 20.08 7.49 4.97
C ILE A 21 20.57 7.73 6.39
N GLU A 22 21.71 7.15 6.76
CA GLU A 22 22.33 7.30 8.09
C GLU A 22 22.61 8.77 8.41
N ALA A 23 23.18 9.52 7.45
CA ALA A 23 23.44 10.96 7.61
C ALA A 23 22.18 11.82 7.84
N ARG A 24 20.97 11.27 7.63
CA ARG A 24 19.68 11.94 7.81
C ARG A 24 18.80 11.28 8.87
N ALA A 25 19.29 10.28 9.60
CA ALA A 25 18.52 9.55 10.61
C ALA A 25 17.91 10.51 11.66
N ASP A 26 18.70 11.45 12.17
CA ASP A 26 18.22 12.46 13.14
C ASP A 26 17.10 13.33 12.56
N GLN A 27 17.20 13.72 11.28
CA GLN A 27 16.16 14.49 10.60
C GLN A 27 14.89 13.65 10.42
N ILE A 28 15.03 12.37 10.05
CA ILE A 28 13.91 11.43 9.90
C ILE A 28 13.13 11.32 11.22
N GLU A 29 13.86 11.16 12.33
CA GLU A 29 13.29 11.07 13.68
C GLU A 29 12.59 12.39 14.07
N GLN A 30 13.29 13.52 13.95
CA GLN A 30 12.76 14.84 14.34
C GLN A 30 11.49 15.22 13.55
N GLU A 31 11.51 15.01 12.23
CA GLU A 31 10.39 15.38 11.37
C GLU A 31 9.27 14.33 11.31
N ARG A 32 9.56 13.11 11.80
CA ARG A 32 8.69 11.92 11.75
C ARG A 32 8.19 11.65 10.34
N ARG A 33 9.09 11.74 9.36
CA ARG A 33 8.87 11.48 7.93
C ARG A 33 10.21 11.30 7.22
N LEU A 34 10.20 10.63 6.07
CA LEU A 34 11.36 10.61 5.20
C LEU A 34 11.54 11.99 4.53
N PRO A 35 12.73 12.60 4.60
CA PRO A 35 13.09 13.77 3.81
C PRO A 35 13.00 13.45 2.30
N GLU A 36 12.68 14.47 1.50
CA GLU A 36 12.52 14.29 0.04
C GLU A 36 13.79 13.73 -0.66
N PRO A 37 15.03 14.12 -0.30
CA PRO A 37 16.23 13.53 -0.91
C PRO A 37 16.31 12.01 -0.72
N VAL A 38 16.11 11.54 0.53
CA VAL A 38 16.09 10.09 0.85
C VAL A 38 14.98 9.40 0.07
N LEU A 39 13.78 9.97 0.08
CA LEU A 39 12.64 9.39 -0.61
C LEU A 39 12.87 9.27 -2.13
N ALA A 40 13.42 10.32 -2.76
CA ALA A 40 13.75 10.32 -4.18
C ALA A 40 14.81 9.24 -4.49
N ALA A 41 15.87 9.16 -3.70
CA ALA A 41 16.92 8.17 -3.87
C ALA A 41 16.38 6.72 -3.77
N LEU A 42 15.49 6.45 -2.81
CA LEU A 42 14.82 5.15 -2.67
C LEU A 42 13.93 4.79 -3.88
N PHE A 43 13.26 5.80 -4.49
CA PHE A 43 12.47 5.60 -5.71
C PHE A 43 13.34 5.33 -6.93
N GLU A 44 14.41 6.10 -7.12
CA GLU A 44 15.36 5.91 -8.23
C GLU A 44 16.08 4.56 -8.14
N ALA A 45 16.44 4.13 -6.94
CA ALA A 45 16.98 2.79 -6.69
C ALA A 45 15.94 1.66 -6.91
N GLY A 46 14.66 1.99 -7.04
CA GLY A 46 13.57 1.03 -7.25
C GLY A 46 13.17 0.25 -5.99
N LEU A 47 13.60 0.69 -4.80
CA LEU A 47 13.38 -0.06 -3.55
C LEU A 47 11.89 -0.09 -3.12
N PHE A 48 11.08 0.84 -3.59
CA PHE A 48 9.61 0.82 -3.41
C PHE A 48 8.88 -0.19 -4.32
N ARG A 49 9.58 -0.83 -5.27
CA ARG A 49 8.98 -1.72 -6.29
C ARG A 49 9.54 -3.15 -6.25
N LEU A 50 10.27 -3.51 -5.19
CA LEU A 50 10.95 -4.81 -5.05
C LEU A 50 10.00 -6.00 -5.23
N LEU A 51 8.83 -5.98 -4.59
CA LEU A 51 7.84 -7.08 -4.62
C LEU A 51 6.72 -6.88 -5.65
N LEU A 52 6.82 -5.85 -6.48
CA LEU A 52 5.86 -5.62 -7.55
C LEU A 52 6.18 -6.57 -8.74
N PRO A 53 5.18 -7.13 -9.44
CA PRO A 53 5.40 -7.96 -10.62
C PRO A 53 6.22 -7.26 -11.72
N ARG A 54 7.06 -8.00 -12.46
CA ARG A 54 7.84 -7.50 -13.60
C ARG A 54 6.96 -6.93 -14.71
N SER A 55 5.74 -7.47 -14.87
CA SER A 55 4.74 -6.94 -15.82
C SER A 55 4.29 -5.51 -15.52
N LEU A 56 4.59 -5.01 -14.32
CA LEU A 56 4.34 -3.64 -13.88
C LEU A 56 5.65 -2.88 -13.66
N ASP A 57 6.76 -3.28 -14.28
CA ASP A 57 8.08 -2.67 -14.05
C ASP A 57 8.50 -2.71 -12.57
N GLY A 58 8.25 -3.87 -11.95
CA GLY A 58 8.69 -4.22 -10.60
C GLY A 58 9.90 -5.14 -10.59
N GLY A 59 10.53 -5.30 -9.42
CA GLY A 59 11.68 -6.17 -9.25
C GLY A 59 11.33 -7.65 -9.23
N GLU A 60 10.13 -7.99 -8.73
CA GLU A 60 9.68 -9.36 -8.49
C GLU A 60 10.77 -10.22 -7.82
N VAL A 61 11.41 -9.65 -6.80
CA VAL A 61 12.55 -10.28 -6.11
C VAL A 61 12.07 -11.40 -5.19
N ASP A 62 12.95 -12.36 -4.93
CA ASP A 62 12.68 -13.44 -3.99
C ASP A 62 12.75 -12.95 -2.52
N PRO A 63 12.18 -13.71 -1.55
CA PRO A 63 12.15 -13.31 -0.15
C PRO A 63 13.53 -13.13 0.50
N VAL A 64 14.56 -13.87 0.06
CA VAL A 64 15.92 -13.76 0.62
C VAL A 64 16.56 -12.44 0.17
N THR A 65 16.44 -12.11 -1.12
CA THR A 65 16.90 -10.82 -1.65
C THR A 65 16.16 -9.67 -0.97
N PHE A 66 14.84 -9.76 -0.83
CA PHE A 66 14.06 -8.75 -0.11
C PHE A 66 14.53 -8.56 1.34
N ALA A 67 14.75 -9.65 2.07
CA ALA A 67 15.22 -9.61 3.45
C ALA A 67 16.59 -8.92 3.56
N ARG A 68 17.55 -9.28 2.68
CA ARG A 68 18.88 -8.65 2.64
C ARG A 68 18.82 -7.15 2.36
N VAL A 69 17.99 -6.72 1.42
CA VAL A 69 17.78 -5.29 1.15
C VAL A 69 17.25 -4.58 2.40
N MET A 70 16.25 -5.16 3.08
CA MET A 70 15.70 -4.55 4.30
C MET A 70 16.71 -4.52 5.44
N GLU A 71 17.56 -5.54 5.58
CA GLU A 71 18.65 -5.58 6.56
C GLU A 71 19.66 -4.44 6.33
N GLU A 72 20.09 -4.22 5.08
CA GLU A 72 21.04 -3.13 4.77
C GLU A 72 20.45 -1.74 5.05
N ILE A 73 19.19 -1.51 4.68
CA ILE A 73 18.52 -0.24 4.98
C ILE A 73 18.31 -0.07 6.49
N ALA A 74 17.96 -1.15 7.21
CA ALA A 74 17.68 -1.10 8.64
C ALA A 74 18.94 -0.80 9.49
N LYS A 75 20.13 -1.18 9.01
CA LYS A 75 21.41 -0.80 9.64
C LYS A 75 21.60 0.72 9.66
N ALA A 76 21.13 1.42 8.62
CA ALA A 76 21.22 2.87 8.51
C ALA A 76 20.05 3.59 9.22
N ASP A 77 18.82 3.14 9.00
CA ASP A 77 17.63 3.66 9.69
C ASP A 77 16.47 2.65 9.66
N ALA A 78 16.06 2.21 10.85
CA ALA A 78 14.95 1.25 11.01
C ALA A 78 13.60 1.81 10.54
N SER A 79 13.38 3.13 10.65
CA SER A 79 12.13 3.77 10.22
C SER A 79 11.96 3.75 8.70
N THR A 80 13.06 3.93 7.97
CA THR A 80 13.13 3.84 6.51
C THR A 80 12.88 2.42 6.05
N ALA A 81 13.55 1.43 6.65
CA ALA A 81 13.31 0.02 6.35
C ALA A 81 11.85 -0.37 6.62
N TRP A 82 11.26 0.09 7.73
CA TRP A 82 9.84 -0.13 8.02
C TRP A 82 8.91 0.48 6.97
N CYS A 83 9.20 1.69 6.48
CA CYS A 83 8.41 2.31 5.42
C CYS A 83 8.47 1.51 4.10
N LEU A 84 9.64 1.01 3.73
CA LEU A 84 9.82 0.14 2.55
C LEU A 84 9.07 -1.19 2.71
N CYS A 85 9.22 -1.86 3.86
CA CYS A 85 8.49 -3.10 4.18
C CYS A 85 6.99 -2.94 4.03
N GLN A 86 6.44 -1.86 4.58
CA GLN A 86 5.01 -1.58 4.49
C GLN A 86 4.59 -1.36 3.04
N ALA A 87 5.29 -0.50 2.29
CA ALA A 87 4.99 -0.27 0.87
C ALA A 87 5.09 -1.55 0.03
N ALA A 88 6.12 -2.37 0.26
CA ALA A 88 6.31 -3.65 -0.41
C ALA A 88 5.16 -4.62 -0.10
N GLY A 89 4.78 -4.75 1.18
CA GLY A 89 3.61 -5.50 1.61
C GLY A 89 2.32 -5.06 0.92
N CYS A 90 2.16 -3.76 0.69
CA CYS A 90 1.04 -3.23 -0.08
C CYS A 90 1.11 -3.58 -1.57
N SER A 91 2.30 -3.45 -2.16
CA SER A 91 2.50 -3.68 -3.60
C SER A 91 2.17 -5.13 -4.02
N MET A 92 2.36 -6.11 -3.13
CA MET A 92 2.01 -7.52 -3.40
C MET A 92 0.53 -7.73 -3.76
N SER A 93 -0.37 -6.83 -3.34
CA SER A 93 -1.77 -6.88 -3.77
C SER A 93 -1.95 -6.83 -5.29
N ALA A 94 -1.00 -6.24 -6.03
CA ALA A 94 -1.02 -6.18 -7.48
C ALA A 94 -1.15 -7.57 -8.12
N ALA A 95 -0.61 -8.62 -7.50
CA ALA A 95 -0.71 -10.00 -7.99
C ALA A 95 -2.13 -10.59 -7.88
N TYR A 96 -2.98 -10.00 -7.05
CA TYR A 96 -4.37 -10.44 -6.81
C TYR A 96 -5.41 -9.57 -7.53
N LEU A 97 -4.96 -8.49 -8.17
CA LEU A 97 -5.79 -7.59 -8.97
C LEU A 97 -5.79 -8.02 -10.44
N SER A 98 -6.83 -7.66 -11.18
CA SER A 98 -6.74 -7.71 -12.65
C SER A 98 -5.63 -6.78 -13.12
N HIS A 99 -4.90 -7.19 -14.16
CA HIS A 99 -3.75 -6.44 -14.68
C HIS A 99 -4.07 -4.96 -14.95
N ASP A 100 -5.21 -4.64 -15.56
CA ASP A 100 -5.62 -3.26 -15.84
C ASP A 100 -5.73 -2.38 -14.58
N VAL A 101 -6.25 -2.95 -13.48
CA VAL A 101 -6.37 -2.25 -12.20
C VAL A 101 -5.00 -2.06 -11.56
N ALA A 102 -4.14 -3.08 -11.61
CA ALA A 102 -2.77 -2.96 -11.12
C ALA A 102 -1.96 -1.93 -11.93
N MET A 103 -2.17 -1.86 -13.25
CA MET A 103 -1.58 -0.87 -14.14
C MET A 103 -2.09 0.55 -13.86
N GLU A 104 -3.37 0.72 -13.50
CA GLU A 104 -3.91 2.01 -13.07
C GLU A 104 -3.19 2.53 -11.81
N ILE A 105 -2.89 1.64 -10.88
CA ILE A 105 -2.27 1.98 -9.59
C ILE A 105 -0.77 2.25 -9.75
N PHE A 106 -0.04 1.30 -10.35
CA PHE A 106 1.42 1.26 -10.32
C PHE A 106 2.11 1.55 -11.65
N GLY A 107 1.37 1.52 -12.77
CA GLY A 107 1.96 1.53 -14.11
C GLY A 107 2.30 2.91 -14.65
N ARG A 108 1.57 3.97 -14.25
CA ARG A 108 1.77 5.33 -14.78
C ARG A 108 2.76 6.18 -14.00
N ASP A 109 2.96 5.87 -12.73
CA ASP A 109 3.80 6.64 -11.82
C ASP A 109 4.81 5.69 -11.15
N ARG A 110 6.10 5.89 -11.46
CA ARG A 110 7.18 5.10 -10.85
C ARG A 110 7.26 5.31 -9.33
N ARG A 111 6.77 6.45 -8.84
CA ARG A 111 6.67 6.79 -7.41
C ARG A 111 5.34 6.36 -6.79
N ALA A 112 4.55 5.53 -7.49
CA ALA A 112 3.31 5.00 -6.95
C ALA A 112 3.56 4.15 -5.70
N VAL A 113 2.96 4.55 -4.59
CA VAL A 113 3.00 3.84 -3.32
C VAL A 113 1.57 3.64 -2.85
N LEU A 114 1.23 2.38 -2.59
CA LEU A 114 -0.02 2.01 -1.94
C LEU A 114 0.22 1.93 -0.43
N ALA A 115 -0.70 2.47 0.35
CA ALA A 115 -0.72 2.30 1.80
C ALA A 115 -2.12 1.91 2.25
N TRP A 116 -2.22 0.90 3.11
CA TRP A 116 -3.46 0.56 3.80
C TRP A 116 -3.44 1.11 5.22
N GLY A 117 -4.64 1.39 5.73
CA GLY A 117 -4.84 1.78 7.11
C GLY A 117 -6.01 0.99 7.69
N PRO A 118 -5.99 0.64 8.98
CA PRO A 118 -7.17 0.10 9.60
C PRO A 118 -8.23 1.20 9.75
N GLY A 119 -9.49 0.83 9.55
CA GLY A 119 -10.63 1.74 9.62
C GLY A 119 -11.61 1.37 10.73
N PRO A 120 -11.40 1.78 11.99
CA PRO A 120 -12.39 1.60 13.04
C PRO A 120 -13.71 2.28 12.64
N GLY A 121 -14.80 1.52 12.57
CA GLY A 121 -16.11 2.04 12.16
C GLY A 121 -16.26 2.31 10.66
N ALA A 122 -15.29 1.93 9.83
CA ALA A 122 -15.46 1.91 8.40
C ALA A 122 -16.49 0.86 7.98
N ARG A 123 -17.33 1.18 6.99
CA ARG A 123 -18.24 0.23 6.36
C ARG A 123 -18.38 0.51 4.87
N ALA A 124 -18.59 -0.56 4.12
CA ALA A 124 -18.95 -0.51 2.72
C ALA A 124 -20.35 -1.07 2.53
N ILE A 125 -21.30 -0.24 2.12
CA ILE A 125 -22.68 -0.65 1.84
C ILE A 125 -22.75 -1.05 0.36
N ALA A 126 -23.21 -2.26 0.08
CA ALA A 126 -23.47 -2.71 -1.29
C ALA A 126 -24.54 -1.82 -1.94
N VAL A 127 -24.27 -1.37 -3.16
CA VAL A 127 -25.19 -0.60 -4.00
C VAL A 127 -25.15 -1.18 -5.41
N ASP A 128 -26.09 -0.77 -6.27
CA ASP A 128 -26.03 -1.21 -7.67
C ASP A 128 -24.68 -0.84 -8.30
N GLY A 129 -24.06 -1.82 -8.93
CA GLY A 129 -22.75 -1.67 -9.55
C GLY A 129 -21.57 -1.40 -8.60
N GLY A 130 -21.66 -1.55 -7.28
CA GLY A 130 -20.48 -1.39 -6.41
C GLY A 130 -20.74 -1.20 -4.92
N TYR A 131 -19.93 -0.34 -4.29
CA TYR A 131 -20.00 -0.04 -2.86
C TYR A 131 -20.00 1.46 -2.57
N ARG A 132 -20.80 1.86 -1.59
CA ARG A 132 -20.70 3.17 -0.92
C ARG A 132 -19.90 3.01 0.35
N VAL A 133 -18.78 3.71 0.45
CA VAL A 133 -17.80 3.54 1.52
C VAL A 133 -17.79 4.78 2.40
N THR A 134 -17.97 4.58 3.71
CA THR A 134 -17.89 5.65 4.71
C THR A 134 -17.05 5.17 5.89
N GLY A 135 -16.11 5.99 6.35
CA GLY A 135 -15.24 5.63 7.45
C GLY A 135 -14.14 6.64 7.72
N THR A 136 -13.35 6.35 8.75
CA THR A 136 -12.10 7.04 9.05
C THR A 136 -11.02 5.98 9.14
N TRP A 137 -9.91 6.19 8.44
CA TRP A 137 -8.77 5.29 8.45
C TRP A 137 -7.54 6.05 8.94
N SER A 138 -6.70 5.37 9.71
CA SER A 138 -5.40 5.88 10.14
C SER A 138 -4.33 5.22 9.28
N PHE A 139 -3.60 6.00 8.50
CA PHE A 139 -2.50 5.51 7.66
C PHE A 139 -1.18 5.89 8.33
N ALA A 140 -0.68 5.00 9.18
CA ALA A 140 0.41 5.31 10.12
C ALA A 140 1.81 5.23 9.48
N SER A 141 2.11 4.18 8.73
CA SER A 141 3.44 3.91 8.17
C SER A 141 3.45 4.04 6.64
N GLY A 142 4.38 4.84 6.10
CA GLY A 142 4.51 5.12 4.66
C GLY A 142 3.39 5.96 4.03
N GLY A 143 2.25 6.12 4.71
CA GLY A 143 1.07 6.83 4.19
C GLY A 143 1.29 8.28 3.77
N ARG A 144 2.33 8.96 4.30
CA ARG A 144 2.67 10.33 3.90
C ARG A 144 3.16 10.43 2.45
N HIS A 145 3.73 9.35 1.92
CA HIS A 145 4.27 9.29 0.56
C HIS A 145 3.37 8.45 -0.37
N ALA A 146 2.30 7.85 0.18
CA ALA A 146 1.33 7.10 -0.59
C ALA A 146 0.62 8.00 -1.61
N THR A 147 0.52 7.50 -2.84
CA THR A 147 -0.28 8.07 -3.93
C THR A 147 -1.64 7.36 -4.03
N TRP A 148 -1.72 6.12 -3.53
CA TRP A 148 -2.93 5.32 -3.42
C TRP A 148 -3.17 4.86 -1.99
N LEU A 149 -4.45 4.76 -1.61
CA LEU A 149 -4.87 4.31 -0.31
C LEU A 149 -5.76 3.08 -0.43
N GLY A 150 -5.60 2.19 0.55
CA GLY A 150 -6.42 1.00 0.72
C GLY A 150 -7.22 1.05 2.01
N ALA A 151 -8.53 0.97 1.89
CA ALA A 151 -9.46 1.01 3.00
C ALA A 151 -10.12 -0.36 3.20
N HIS A 152 -9.68 -1.09 4.23
CA HIS A 152 -10.37 -2.32 4.64
C HIS A 152 -11.75 -1.98 5.21
N CYS A 153 -12.77 -2.63 4.66
CA CYS A 153 -14.17 -2.39 4.99
C CYS A 153 -14.91 -3.72 5.17
N PRO A 154 -15.58 -3.96 6.30
CA PRO A 154 -16.66 -4.93 6.34
C PRO A 154 -17.77 -4.51 5.38
N ILE A 155 -18.35 -5.49 4.70
CA ILE A 155 -19.45 -5.27 3.76
C ILE A 155 -20.80 -5.36 4.49
N SER A 156 -21.65 -4.38 4.27
CA SER A 156 -23.06 -4.37 4.67
C SER A 156 -23.95 -4.43 3.44
N GLU A 157 -25.10 -5.09 3.56
CA GLU A 157 -26.17 -5.04 2.56
C GLU A 157 -26.95 -3.72 2.66
N PRO A 158 -27.81 -3.40 1.66
CA PRO A 158 -28.63 -2.18 1.69
C PRO A 158 -29.54 -2.05 2.92
N ASP A 159 -29.97 -3.17 3.50
CA ASP A 159 -30.78 -3.24 4.72
C ASP A 159 -29.97 -3.01 6.02
N GLY A 160 -28.66 -2.81 5.90
CA GLY A 160 -27.75 -2.61 7.03
C GLY A 160 -27.22 -3.89 7.67
N SER A 161 -27.68 -5.06 7.25
CA SER A 161 -27.15 -6.35 7.71
C SER A 161 -25.71 -6.54 7.25
N SER A 162 -24.91 -7.26 8.05
CA SER A 162 -23.52 -7.55 7.68
C SER A 162 -23.45 -8.74 6.73
N ARG A 163 -22.76 -8.57 5.60
CA ARG A 163 -22.50 -9.67 4.67
C ARG A 163 -21.56 -10.69 5.31
N ARG A 164 -21.95 -11.96 5.24
CA ARG A 164 -21.18 -13.08 5.81
C ARG A 164 -20.87 -14.13 4.75
N THR A 165 -19.74 -14.79 4.93
CA THR A 165 -19.39 -16.02 4.20
C THR A 165 -20.32 -17.17 4.63
N PRO A 166 -20.39 -18.29 3.88
CA PRO A 166 -21.16 -19.46 4.30
C PRO A 166 -20.79 -19.97 5.70
N ASN A 167 -19.55 -19.76 6.14
CA ASN A 167 -19.05 -20.15 7.47
C ASN A 167 -19.27 -19.07 8.54
N GLY A 168 -20.12 -18.07 8.29
CA GLY A 168 -20.51 -17.05 9.25
C GLY A 168 -19.50 -15.92 9.49
N LYS A 169 -18.30 -15.96 8.91
CA LYS A 169 -17.31 -14.86 9.01
C LYS A 169 -17.78 -13.64 8.23
N LEU A 170 -17.51 -12.43 8.75
CA LEU A 170 -17.77 -11.18 8.05
C LEU A 170 -17.00 -11.17 6.72
N VAL A 171 -17.67 -10.74 5.66
CA VAL A 171 -17.03 -10.46 4.38
C VAL A 171 -16.40 -9.08 4.47
N GLU A 172 -15.09 -9.02 4.28
CA GLU A 172 -14.34 -7.78 4.16
C GLU A 172 -13.85 -7.60 2.72
N ARG A 173 -13.71 -6.35 2.31
CA ARG A 173 -13.07 -5.96 1.05
C ARG A 173 -12.16 -4.78 1.29
N THR A 174 -11.14 -4.68 0.46
CA THR A 174 -10.23 -3.56 0.47
C THR A 174 -10.56 -2.62 -0.66
N MET A 175 -10.92 -1.39 -0.32
CA MET A 175 -11.29 -0.36 -1.28
C MET A 175 -10.04 0.42 -1.65
N LEU A 176 -9.62 0.33 -2.92
CA LEU A 176 -8.44 0.99 -3.46
C LEU A 176 -8.84 2.29 -4.16
N PHE A 177 -8.11 3.37 -3.89
CA PHE A 177 -8.40 4.68 -4.46
C PHE A 177 -7.20 5.63 -4.44
N PRO A 178 -7.10 6.58 -5.39
CA PRO A 178 -6.08 7.61 -5.36
C PRO A 178 -6.22 8.48 -4.11
N ARG A 179 -5.12 8.83 -3.45
CA ARG A 179 -5.10 9.71 -2.26
C ARG A 179 -5.78 11.06 -2.48
N ARG A 180 -5.73 11.60 -3.70
CA ARG A 180 -6.40 12.86 -4.08
C ARG A 180 -7.92 12.76 -4.04
N GLN A 181 -8.47 11.55 -4.09
CA GLN A 181 -9.90 11.32 -4.12
C GLN A 181 -10.48 11.45 -2.70
N ARG A 182 -11.25 12.52 -2.49
CA ARG A 182 -11.95 12.78 -1.23
C ARG A 182 -13.29 12.02 -1.10
N HIS A 183 -13.75 11.39 -2.19
CA HIS A 183 -15.05 10.70 -2.29
C HIS A 183 -14.90 9.36 -2.98
N LEU A 184 -15.20 8.27 -2.26
CA LEU A 184 -15.13 6.92 -2.79
C LEU A 184 -16.41 6.52 -3.52
N ARG A 185 -16.31 6.29 -4.82
CA ARG A 185 -17.29 5.51 -5.60
C ARG A 185 -16.50 4.43 -6.32
N GLY A 186 -16.71 3.17 -5.94
CA GLY A 186 -15.91 2.06 -6.46
C GLY A 186 -16.73 0.85 -6.87
N ARG A 187 -16.44 0.33 -8.07
CA ARG A 187 -16.65 -1.08 -8.45
C ARG A 187 -15.46 -1.86 -7.89
N VAL A 188 -15.70 -2.81 -6.99
CA VAL A 188 -14.63 -3.76 -6.60
C VAL A 188 -14.57 -4.85 -7.67
N ALA A 189 -13.42 -4.99 -8.33
CA ALA A 189 -13.13 -6.16 -9.14
C ALA A 189 -13.25 -7.41 -8.26
N ARG A 190 -13.90 -8.46 -8.75
CA ARG A 190 -14.15 -9.69 -7.99
C ARG A 190 -12.83 -10.32 -7.54
N GLU A 191 -12.42 -10.01 -6.32
CA GLU A 191 -11.31 -10.67 -5.64
C GLU A 191 -11.73 -12.12 -5.29
N ARG A 192 -11.00 -13.11 -5.80
CA ARG A 192 -11.15 -14.50 -5.35
C ARG A 192 -10.57 -14.57 -3.94
N ALA A 193 -11.44 -14.87 -2.97
CA ALA A 193 -11.10 -14.88 -1.56
C ALA A 193 -10.06 -15.97 -1.24
N GLN A 194 -8.91 -15.56 -0.68
CA GLN A 194 -8.13 -16.40 0.22
C GLN A 194 -7.83 -15.57 1.47
N GLY A 195 -8.24 -16.10 2.62
CA GLY A 195 -8.34 -15.33 3.86
C GLY A 195 -7.03 -15.27 4.62
N HIS A 196 -6.79 -14.17 5.31
CA HIS A 196 -5.87 -14.12 6.45
C HIS A 196 -6.35 -13.13 7.51
N GLY A 197 -6.23 -13.55 8.77
CA GLY A 197 -6.42 -12.70 9.94
C GLY A 197 -5.12 -11.97 10.27
N GLN A 198 -5.22 -10.70 10.65
CA GLN A 198 -4.07 -9.89 11.05
C GLN A 198 -4.36 -9.21 12.40
N ARG A 199 -3.46 -9.42 13.37
CA ARG A 199 -3.48 -8.81 14.72
C ARG A 199 -2.94 -7.38 14.69
N ARG A 200 -3.47 -6.54 15.57
CA ARG A 200 -3.29 -5.07 15.66
C ARG A 200 -2.01 -4.66 16.40
N LEU A 201 -1.34 -3.63 15.90
CA LEU A 201 -0.53 -2.66 16.66
C LEU A 201 -0.77 -1.25 16.07
N TYR A 202 -0.98 -0.23 16.92
CA TYR A 202 -1.38 1.12 16.50
C TYR A 202 -0.46 2.22 17.05
N GLY A 203 -0.19 3.21 16.18
CA GLY A 203 0.26 4.55 16.52
C GLY A 203 0.34 5.44 15.28
N GLY A 204 -0.69 6.25 14.98
CA GLY A 204 -0.67 7.16 13.83
C GLY A 204 -1.93 8.00 13.62
N ARG A 205 -1.76 9.25 13.16
CA ARG A 205 -2.81 10.28 12.97
C ARG A 205 -3.91 9.82 11.99
N SER A 206 -5.16 10.23 12.29
CA SER A 206 -6.37 9.90 11.54
C SER A 206 -6.62 10.84 10.36
N LEU A 207 -7.04 10.29 9.21
CA LEU A 207 -7.60 11.05 8.09
C LEU A 207 -9.13 10.87 8.09
N ARG A 208 -9.87 11.97 8.29
CA ARG A 208 -11.35 11.98 8.19
C ARG A 208 -11.77 12.07 6.72
N ALA A 209 -12.46 11.05 6.22
CA ALA A 209 -13.28 11.17 5.01
C ALA A 209 -14.75 11.13 5.45
N ALA A 210 -15.39 12.30 5.54
CA ALA A 210 -16.81 12.40 5.85
C ALA A 210 -17.53 13.16 4.74
N ARG A 211 -18.45 12.48 4.04
CA ARG A 211 -19.86 12.87 3.89
C ARG A 211 -20.60 11.93 2.92
N SER A 212 -21.82 11.59 3.32
CA SER A 212 -22.86 10.91 2.57
C SER A 212 -23.48 11.85 1.54
N PHE A 213 -23.75 11.36 0.32
CA PHE A 213 -24.68 12.00 -0.61
C PHE A 213 -25.72 10.99 -1.09
N ASP A 214 -26.97 11.32 -0.83
CA ASP A 214 -28.13 10.76 -1.49
C ASP A 214 -28.21 11.33 -2.92
N LEU A 215 -28.62 10.48 -3.87
CA LEU A 215 -29.06 10.89 -5.19
C LEU A 215 -30.27 10.04 -5.53
N SER A 216 -31.34 10.25 -4.77
CA SER A 216 -32.69 10.21 -5.33
C SER A 216 -32.74 11.25 -6.46
N ARG A 217 -33.15 10.82 -7.65
CA ARG A 217 -33.97 11.69 -8.48
C ARG A 217 -35.37 11.69 -7.89
#